data_AF-A0A919W082-F1
#
_entry.id   AF-A0A919W082-F1
#
_cell.length_a   1.000
_cell.length_b   1.000
_cell.length_c   1.000
_cell.angle_alpha   90.00
_cell.angle_beta   90.00
_cell.angle_gamma   90.00
#
_symmetry.space_group_name_H-M   'P 1'
#
loop_
_entity.id
_entity.type
_entity.pdbx_description
1 polymer ?
#
loop_
_entity_poly.entity_id
_entity_poly.type
_entity_poly.pdbx_seq_one_letter_code
_entity_poly.pdbx_strand_id
1 'polypeptide(L)'
;MRLDPVRRRLAIVLALLVATTGLALTGPTAASAAPSPLAAPGDSGDDGEGGSKTLVEQLEAASKGFVEAKETLESSKKRQQQLATKLKELETQLAPKQAALDEIVRQSYQSGRLGPMAAILTADSSGSMIDRAQTLSTIGVKQDRAVRDLKDSKTQQEQAKLAIDAEIRKQEAQVGVMAKRKTQAENALKAANAASAAAGSSSSSDDETGGGSSSSSAVSGAAPRNSDGSLPSESCSVNDPTTSGCITPRTLNAMKEAQKDGFTHFVACFRTQNSGEHPKGRACDFAADKNGFGGVATGSSKTYGTNLANYFINNSSRLGVLYVIWFRRIWLPSSGWKAYSGGNGDPSSDHTNHVHLSMR
;
A
#
# COMPACT_ATOMS: atom_id res chain seq x y z
N MET A 1 -61.92 73.57 -19.87
CA MET A 1 -61.06 72.38 -19.70
C MET A 1 -61.98 71.20 -19.42
N ARG A 2 -62.13 70.29 -20.39
CA ARG A 2 -63.16 69.23 -20.41
C ARG A 2 -62.82 68.16 -19.36
N LEU A 3 -63.58 68.08 -18.27
CA LEU A 3 -64.77 67.24 -18.03
C LEU A 3 -64.46 65.74 -17.92
N ASP A 4 -64.23 65.37 -16.66
CA ASP A 4 -64.88 64.32 -15.87
C ASP A 4 -64.94 62.83 -16.27
N PRO A 5 -64.94 61.96 -15.25
CA PRO A 5 -64.81 60.51 -15.37
C PRO A 5 -66.15 59.77 -15.20
N VAL A 6 -66.08 58.45 -15.40
CA VAL A 6 -67.03 57.41 -14.97
C VAL A 6 -68.43 57.47 -15.60
N ARG A 7 -68.90 56.31 -16.09
CA ARG A 7 -70.23 55.72 -15.84
C ARG A 7 -70.47 54.56 -16.84
N ARG A 8 -71.08 53.41 -16.53
CA ARG A 8 -71.76 52.88 -15.32
C ARG A 8 -72.37 51.52 -15.70
N ARG A 9 -72.80 50.77 -14.67
CA ARG A 9 -73.88 49.74 -14.66
C ARG A 9 -73.50 48.33 -15.14
N LEU A 10 -74.07 47.24 -14.67
CA LEU A 10 -74.78 46.82 -13.44
C LEU A 10 -75.13 45.32 -13.68
N ALA A 11 -75.24 44.53 -12.60
CA ALA A 11 -76.28 43.51 -12.42
C ALA A 11 -76.07 42.05 -12.90
N ILE A 12 -76.39 41.15 -11.95
CA ILE A 12 -77.15 39.88 -12.07
C ILE A 12 -76.38 38.54 -12.18
N VAL A 13 -76.25 37.91 -11.00
CA VAL A 13 -76.64 36.54 -10.62
C VAL A 13 -77.16 35.61 -11.72
N LEU A 14 -76.51 34.45 -11.95
CA LEU A 14 -77.15 33.13 -11.88
C LEU A 14 -76.10 32.01 -12.04
N ALA A 15 -76.16 31.02 -11.15
CA ALA A 15 -75.52 29.73 -11.34
C ALA A 15 -76.27 28.94 -12.43
N LEU A 16 -75.54 28.23 -13.29
CA LEU A 16 -76.05 27.06 -14.01
C LEU A 16 -74.88 26.17 -14.46
N LEU A 17 -74.86 24.98 -13.87
CA LEU A 17 -74.12 23.82 -14.33
C LEU A 17 -74.45 23.53 -15.81
N VAL A 18 -73.42 23.43 -16.64
CA VAL A 18 -73.48 22.67 -17.89
C VAL A 18 -72.29 21.71 -17.90
N ALA A 19 -72.60 20.45 -17.60
CA ALA A 19 -71.73 19.33 -17.91
C ALA A 19 -71.73 19.12 -19.43
N THR A 20 -70.60 19.39 -20.08
CA THR A 20 -70.22 18.72 -21.32
C THR A 20 -68.74 18.33 -21.21
N THR A 21 -68.55 17.03 -21.08
CA THR A 21 -67.26 16.35 -21.06
C THR A 21 -66.62 16.43 -22.44
N GLY A 22 -65.70 17.38 -22.61
CA GLY A 22 -64.83 17.50 -23.78
C GLY A 22 -63.46 16.90 -23.50
N LEU A 23 -63.17 15.80 -24.19
CA LEU A 23 -61.86 15.14 -24.31
C LEU A 23 -60.70 16.14 -24.48
N ALA A 24 -59.81 16.20 -23.49
CA ALA A 24 -58.43 16.65 -23.67
C ALA A 24 -57.53 15.52 -23.18
N LEU A 25 -56.93 14.79 -24.14
CA LEU A 25 -55.90 13.79 -23.90
C LEU A 25 -54.64 14.47 -23.37
N THR A 26 -54.57 14.66 -22.05
CA THR A 26 -53.29 14.85 -21.36
C THR A 26 -52.62 13.48 -21.29
N GLY A 27 -51.77 13.20 -22.27
CA GLY A 27 -50.90 12.03 -22.20
C GLY A 27 -49.98 12.13 -20.97
N PRO A 28 -49.75 11.05 -20.23
CA PRO A 28 -48.77 11.07 -19.16
C PRO A 28 -47.40 11.30 -19.80
N THR A 29 -46.78 12.43 -19.49
CA THR A 29 -45.33 12.57 -19.68
C THR A 29 -44.69 11.56 -18.75
N ALA A 30 -44.27 10.43 -19.32
CA ALA A 30 -43.42 9.47 -18.64
C ALA A 30 -42.19 10.22 -18.14
N ALA A 31 -42.13 10.46 -16.83
CA ALA A 31 -40.87 10.74 -16.17
C ALA A 31 -40.00 9.52 -16.49
N SER A 32 -39.07 9.67 -17.43
CA SER A 32 -38.02 8.68 -17.64
C SER A 32 -37.19 8.70 -16.37
N ALA A 33 -37.51 7.78 -15.45
CA ALA A 33 -36.60 7.40 -14.40
C ALA A 33 -35.28 7.09 -15.10
N ALA A 34 -34.22 7.82 -14.75
CA ALA A 34 -32.88 7.44 -15.16
C ALA A 34 -32.72 5.95 -14.82
N PRO A 35 -32.19 5.12 -15.75
CA PRO A 35 -32.00 3.71 -15.46
C PRO A 35 -31.19 3.61 -14.16
N SER A 36 -31.76 2.94 -13.16
CA SER A 36 -31.01 2.61 -11.95
C SER A 36 -29.73 1.88 -12.36
N PRO A 37 -28.59 2.17 -11.73
CA PRO A 37 -27.37 1.41 -12.00
C PRO A 37 -27.67 -0.07 -11.79
N LEU A 38 -27.13 -0.92 -12.66
CA LEU A 38 -27.22 -2.37 -12.50
C LEU A 38 -26.59 -2.76 -11.15
N ALA A 39 -27.23 -3.70 -10.45
CA ALA A 39 -26.93 -4.07 -9.06
C ALA A 39 -25.45 -4.43 -8.85
N ALA A 40 -24.89 -4.06 -7.70
CA ALA A 40 -23.50 -4.35 -7.39
C ALA A 40 -23.30 -5.84 -7.08
N PRO A 41 -22.07 -6.38 -7.26
CA PRO A 41 -21.74 -7.72 -6.79
C PRO A 41 -22.12 -7.88 -5.30
N GLY A 42 -22.80 -8.99 -4.98
CA GLY A 42 -23.29 -9.29 -3.63
C GLY A 42 -24.70 -8.77 -3.30
N ASP A 43 -25.28 -7.87 -4.11
CA ASP A 43 -26.66 -7.39 -3.90
C ASP A 43 -27.71 -8.50 -4.17
N SER A 44 -27.34 -9.53 -4.94
CA SER A 44 -28.14 -10.71 -5.26
C SER A 44 -28.18 -11.79 -4.16
N GLY A 45 -27.45 -11.59 -3.05
CA GLY A 45 -27.43 -12.51 -1.91
C GLY A 45 -26.35 -13.60 -1.97
N ASP A 46 -25.51 -13.62 -3.00
CA ASP A 46 -24.18 -14.25 -2.93
C ASP A 46 -23.19 -13.32 -2.21
N ASP A 47 -22.00 -13.80 -1.81
CA ASP A 47 -20.99 -12.92 -1.20
C ASP A 47 -20.22 -12.08 -2.24
N GLY A 48 -20.49 -12.29 -3.53
CA GLY A 48 -19.87 -11.56 -4.65
C GLY A 48 -18.37 -11.79 -4.80
N GLU A 49 -17.74 -12.62 -3.96
CA GLU A 49 -16.28 -12.82 -3.94
C GLU A 49 -15.78 -13.76 -5.04
N GLY A 50 -16.67 -14.53 -5.68
CA GLY A 50 -16.30 -15.46 -6.75
C GLY A 50 -15.46 -16.66 -6.29
N GLY A 51 -15.41 -16.93 -5.00
CA GLY A 51 -14.67 -18.05 -4.41
C GLY A 51 -15.20 -18.39 -3.02
N SER A 52 -14.87 -19.58 -2.53
CA SER A 52 -15.31 -19.98 -1.20
C SER A 52 -14.70 -19.09 -0.11
N LYS A 53 -15.44 -18.86 0.98
CA LYS A 53 -14.94 -18.13 2.16
C LYS A 53 -13.54 -18.59 2.59
N THR A 54 -13.31 -19.90 2.64
CA THR A 54 -12.00 -20.48 3.00
C THR A 54 -10.91 -20.12 1.99
N LEU A 55 -11.21 -20.11 0.69
CA LEU A 55 -10.25 -19.66 -0.33
C LEU A 55 -9.88 -18.20 -0.11
N VAL A 56 -10.88 -17.33 0.06
CA VAL A 56 -10.68 -15.88 0.26
C VAL A 56 -9.84 -15.60 1.50
N GLU A 57 -10.12 -16.26 2.63
CA GLU A 57 -9.34 -16.15 3.87
C GLU A 57 -7.88 -16.61 3.68
N GLN A 58 -7.66 -17.72 2.96
CA GLN A 58 -6.31 -18.22 2.67
C GLN A 58 -5.53 -17.27 1.76
N LEU A 59 -6.19 -16.69 0.74
CA LEU A 59 -5.59 -15.73 -0.17
C LEU A 59 -5.25 -14.41 0.52
N GLU A 60 -6.13 -13.91 1.39
CA GLU A 60 -5.86 -12.75 2.23
C GLU A 60 -4.63 -13.00 3.11
N ALA A 61 -4.63 -14.09 3.89
CA ALA A 61 -3.55 -14.39 4.81
C ALA A 61 -2.20 -14.58 4.08
N ALA A 62 -2.22 -15.25 2.94
CA ALA A 62 -1.03 -15.46 2.11
C ALA A 62 -0.52 -14.14 1.51
N SER A 63 -1.42 -13.35 0.90
CA SER A 63 -1.05 -12.09 0.23
C SER A 63 -0.58 -11.05 1.24
N LYS A 64 -1.28 -10.90 2.36
CA LYS A 64 -0.89 -9.99 3.45
C LYS A 64 0.49 -10.36 3.99
N GLY A 65 0.68 -11.63 4.33
CA GLY A 65 1.97 -12.12 4.84
C GLY A 65 3.11 -11.96 3.83
N PHE A 66 2.85 -12.12 2.53
CA PHE A 66 3.84 -11.88 1.49
C PHE A 66 4.23 -10.41 1.37
N VAL A 67 3.24 -9.51 1.34
CA VAL A 67 3.48 -8.06 1.25
C VAL A 67 4.21 -7.56 2.49
N GLU A 68 3.82 -7.99 3.69
CA GLU A 68 4.51 -7.69 4.96
C GLU A 68 5.97 -8.14 4.98
N ALA A 69 6.21 -9.38 4.52
CA ALA A 69 7.56 -9.92 4.45
C ALA A 69 8.43 -9.15 3.43
N LYS A 70 7.85 -8.80 2.27
CA LYS A 70 8.52 -7.99 1.24
C LYS A 70 8.90 -6.61 1.77
N GLU A 71 8.01 -5.93 2.48
CA GLU A 71 8.32 -4.62 3.08
C GLU A 71 9.40 -4.71 4.15
N THR A 72 9.33 -5.73 4.99
CA THR A 72 10.34 -5.99 6.02
C THR A 72 11.71 -6.26 5.39
N LEU A 73 11.75 -7.00 4.29
CA LEU A 73 12.96 -7.27 3.52
C LEU A 73 13.57 -5.97 2.96
N GLU A 74 12.78 -5.12 2.32
CA GLU A 74 13.26 -3.86 1.73
C GLU A 74 13.73 -2.86 2.81
N SER A 75 13.01 -2.77 3.94
CA SER A 75 13.43 -1.95 5.09
C SER A 75 14.76 -2.46 5.68
N SER A 76 14.90 -3.78 5.82
CA SER A 76 16.14 -4.41 6.29
C SER A 76 17.33 -4.16 5.36
N LYS A 77 17.14 -4.23 4.03
CA LYS A 77 18.18 -3.88 3.06
C LYS A 77 18.63 -2.42 3.19
N LYS A 78 17.68 -1.49 3.37
CA LYS A 78 18.01 -0.08 3.60
C LYS A 78 18.81 0.11 4.90
N ARG A 79 18.42 -0.56 5.99
CA ARG A 79 19.16 -0.56 7.26
C ARG A 79 20.57 -1.12 7.09
N GLN A 80 20.71 -2.23 6.38
CA GLN A 80 22.01 -2.85 6.06
C GLN A 80 22.92 -1.87 5.32
N GLN A 81 22.42 -1.15 4.31
CA GLN A 81 23.18 -0.15 3.57
C GLN A 81 23.64 1.02 4.46
N GLN A 82 22.77 1.48 5.37
CA GLN A 82 23.12 2.53 6.34
C GLN A 82 24.21 2.06 7.31
N LEU A 83 24.10 0.83 7.82
CA LEU A 83 25.11 0.23 8.70
C LEU A 83 26.44 0.01 7.97
N ALA A 84 26.42 -0.41 6.70
CA ALA A 84 27.61 -0.56 5.88
C ALA A 84 28.32 0.78 5.65
N THR A 85 27.56 1.85 5.44
CA THR A 85 28.11 3.22 5.32
C THR A 85 28.78 3.64 6.63
N LYS A 86 28.12 3.42 7.77
CA LYS A 86 28.66 3.73 9.10
C LYS A 86 29.92 2.90 9.41
N LEU A 87 29.93 1.63 9.02
CA LEU A 87 31.09 0.75 9.20
C LEU A 87 32.30 1.29 8.43
N LYS A 88 32.11 1.72 7.17
CA LYS A 88 33.17 2.32 6.35
C LYS A 88 33.72 3.62 6.96
N GLU A 89 32.84 4.43 7.55
CA GLU A 89 33.26 5.64 8.27
C GLU A 89 34.11 5.30 9.50
N LEU A 90 33.66 4.34 10.32
CA LEU A 90 34.42 3.86 11.48
C LEU A 90 35.79 3.30 11.07
N GLU A 91 35.85 2.52 10.00
CA GLU A 91 37.10 1.98 9.45
C GLU A 91 38.09 3.07 9.03
N THR A 92 37.59 4.14 8.44
CA THR A 92 38.42 5.30 8.07
C THR A 92 38.96 6.02 9.31
N GLN A 93 38.21 6.05 10.40
CA GLN A 93 38.64 6.67 11.67
C GLN A 93 39.60 5.80 12.49
N LEU A 94 39.67 4.49 12.24
CA LEU A 94 40.51 3.58 13.02
C LEU A 94 42.00 3.76 12.75
N ALA A 95 42.41 3.96 11.49
CA ALA A 95 43.82 4.14 11.12
C ALA A 95 44.51 5.32 11.85
N PRO A 96 43.96 6.55 11.84
CA PRO A 96 44.60 7.66 12.56
C PRO A 96 44.58 7.46 14.07
N LYS A 97 43.54 6.82 14.64
CA LYS A 97 43.48 6.51 16.07
C LYS A 97 44.52 5.45 16.47
N GLN A 98 44.76 4.46 15.62
CA GLN A 98 45.82 3.46 15.82
C GLN A 98 47.20 4.12 15.74
N ALA A 99 47.44 4.97 14.72
CA ALA A 99 48.70 5.72 14.60
C ALA A 99 48.97 6.63 15.83
N ALA A 100 47.93 7.27 16.37
CA ALA A 100 48.05 8.06 17.59
C ALA A 100 48.45 7.20 18.81
N LEU A 101 47.91 5.99 18.94
CA LEU A 101 48.31 5.05 19.98
C LEU A 101 49.77 4.59 19.78
N ASP A 102 50.15 4.25 18.54
CA ASP A 102 51.49 3.78 18.22
C ASP A 102 52.55 4.84 18.55
N GLU A 103 52.25 6.12 18.30
CA GLU A 103 53.11 7.24 18.70
C GLU A 103 53.23 7.38 20.23
N ILE A 104 52.13 7.22 20.97
CA ILE A 104 52.15 7.22 22.44
C ILE A 104 53.06 6.11 22.98
N VAL A 105 52.92 4.90 22.44
CA VAL A 105 53.72 3.73 22.81
C VAL A 105 55.20 3.97 22.47
N ARG A 106 55.49 4.49 21.28
CA ARG A 106 56.86 4.81 20.84
C ARG A 106 57.52 5.83 21.76
N GLN A 107 56.83 6.91 22.10
CA GLN A 107 57.34 7.95 23.00
C GLN A 107 57.60 7.40 24.39
N SER A 108 56.67 6.61 24.94
CA SER A 108 56.83 5.97 26.25
C SER A 108 58.04 5.03 26.30
N TYR A 109 58.28 4.28 25.22
CA TYR A 109 59.44 3.40 25.09
C TYR A 109 60.76 4.20 25.02
N GLN A 110 60.80 5.28 24.24
CA GLN A 110 62.00 6.12 24.08
C GLN A 110 62.36 6.92 25.33
N SER A 111 61.37 7.48 26.03
CA SER A 111 61.61 8.26 27.24
C SER A 111 61.91 7.40 28.47
N GLY A 112 61.59 6.10 28.41
CA GLY A 112 61.64 5.19 29.54
C GLY A 112 60.67 5.56 30.66
N ARG A 113 60.55 4.68 31.67
CA ARG A 113 59.62 4.84 32.81
C ARG A 113 59.85 6.10 33.65
N LEU A 114 61.08 6.62 33.69
CA LEU A 114 61.46 7.75 34.53
C LEU A 114 61.59 9.07 33.75
N GLY A 115 61.48 9.07 32.42
CA GLY A 115 61.70 10.25 31.58
C GLY A 115 60.85 11.46 31.96
N PRO A 116 59.51 11.32 32.09
CA PRO A 116 58.65 12.43 32.53
C PRO A 116 58.99 12.97 33.92
N MET A 117 59.38 12.09 34.86
CA MET A 117 59.77 12.49 36.21
C MET A 117 61.13 13.20 36.22
N ALA A 118 62.09 12.71 35.44
CA ALA A 118 63.37 13.37 35.23
C ALA A 118 63.20 14.77 34.59
N ALA A 119 62.23 14.93 33.68
CA ALA A 119 61.91 16.23 33.09
C ALA A 119 61.36 17.25 34.11
N ILE A 120 60.63 16.80 35.12
CA ILE A 120 60.17 17.67 36.24
C ILE A 120 61.34 18.01 37.17
N LEU A 121 62.18 17.02 37.51
CA LEU A 121 63.30 17.17 38.45
C LEU A 121 64.45 18.04 37.93
N THR A 122 64.57 18.16 36.61
CA THR A 122 65.59 19.00 35.93
C THR A 122 65.07 20.40 35.60
N ALA A 123 64.02 20.87 36.27
CA ALA A 123 63.50 22.22 36.07
C ALA A 123 64.36 23.24 36.85
N ASP A 124 64.74 24.34 36.19
CA ASP A 124 65.66 25.35 36.75
C ASP A 124 64.99 26.30 37.77
N SER A 125 63.66 26.20 37.93
CA SER A 125 62.88 27.01 38.88
C SER A 125 61.58 26.31 39.30
N SER A 126 61.00 26.75 40.43
CA SER A 126 59.72 26.26 40.93
C SER A 126 58.55 26.53 39.97
N GLY A 127 58.56 27.68 39.27
CA GLY A 127 57.57 28.00 38.23
C GLY A 127 57.66 27.04 37.04
N SER A 128 58.87 26.82 36.52
CA SER A 128 59.13 25.87 35.42
C SER A 128 58.71 24.43 35.77
N MET A 129 58.90 24.03 37.03
CA MET A 129 58.46 22.73 37.53
C MET A 129 56.93 22.57 37.44
N ILE A 130 56.16 23.58 37.86
CA ILE A 130 54.69 23.57 37.82
C ILE A 130 54.20 23.51 36.36
N ASP A 131 54.79 24.31 35.47
CA ASP A 131 54.41 24.34 34.04
C ASP A 131 54.66 22.97 33.37
N ARG A 132 55.81 22.34 33.66
CA ARG A 132 56.12 20.99 33.16
C ARG A 132 55.14 19.95 33.74
N ALA A 133 54.80 20.05 35.03
CA ALA A 133 53.84 19.15 35.66
C ALA A 133 52.42 19.29 35.06
N GLN A 134 51.95 20.51 34.80
CA GLN A 134 50.66 20.77 34.14
C GLN A 134 50.64 20.26 32.69
N THR A 135 51.75 20.45 31.97
CA THR A 135 51.90 19.93 30.61
C THR A 135 51.82 18.41 30.57
N LEU A 136 52.55 17.74 31.47
CA LEU A 136 52.52 16.27 31.59
C LEU A 136 51.14 15.73 31.99
N SER A 137 50.43 16.42 32.90
CA SER A 137 49.05 16.09 33.23
C SER A 137 48.12 16.17 32.00
N THR A 138 48.24 17.25 31.23
CA THR A 138 47.46 17.43 30.00
C THR A 138 47.78 16.35 28.96
N ILE A 139 49.05 15.95 28.84
CA ILE A 139 49.48 14.85 27.97
C ILE A 139 48.84 13.54 28.43
N GLY A 140 48.90 13.22 29.73
CA GLY A 140 48.28 12.01 30.28
C GLY A 140 46.78 11.92 29.97
N VAL A 141 46.03 13.01 30.18
CA VAL A 141 44.59 13.07 29.83
C VAL A 141 44.34 12.85 28.34
N LYS A 142 45.19 13.40 27.47
CA LYS A 142 45.08 13.18 26.01
C LYS A 142 45.41 11.74 25.62
N GLN A 143 46.41 11.12 26.24
CA GLN A 143 46.79 9.74 26.00
C GLN A 143 45.67 8.77 26.43
N ASP A 144 45.11 8.98 27.63
CA ASP A 144 43.98 8.19 28.13
C ASP A 144 42.73 8.34 27.25
N ARG A 145 42.50 9.54 26.70
CA ARG A 145 41.42 9.76 25.73
C ARG A 145 41.68 9.02 24.43
N ALA A 146 42.89 9.08 23.87
CA ALA A 146 43.22 8.39 22.63
C ALA A 146 43.03 6.86 22.72
N VAL A 147 43.45 6.26 23.84
CA VAL A 147 43.26 4.82 24.10
C VAL A 147 41.77 4.48 24.19
N ARG A 148 40.99 5.26 24.94
CA ARG A 148 39.54 5.06 25.07
C ARG A 148 38.83 5.23 23.73
N ASP A 149 39.12 6.29 22.99
CA ASP A 149 38.50 6.57 21.70
C ASP A 149 38.76 5.44 20.69
N LEU A 150 39.97 4.86 20.68
CA LEU A 150 40.29 3.72 19.83
C LEU A 150 39.50 2.47 20.26
N LYS A 151 39.47 2.17 21.57
CA LYS A 151 38.71 1.04 22.12
C LYS A 151 37.22 1.15 21.79
N ASP A 152 36.64 2.33 21.97
CA ASP A 152 35.24 2.61 21.71
C ASP A 152 34.96 2.47 20.20
N SER A 153 35.86 2.95 19.34
CA SER A 153 35.71 2.82 17.89
C SER A 153 35.77 1.37 17.42
N LYS A 154 36.68 0.55 17.97
CA LYS A 154 36.74 -0.89 17.69
C LYS A 154 35.47 -1.61 18.16
N THR A 155 34.97 -1.26 19.34
CA THR A 155 33.70 -1.78 19.86
C THR A 155 32.53 -1.42 18.95
N GLN A 156 32.44 -0.16 18.51
CA GLN A 156 31.40 0.27 17.58
C GLN A 156 31.51 -0.42 16.21
N GLN A 157 32.73 -0.66 15.71
CA GLN A 157 32.97 -1.40 14.48
C GLN A 157 32.44 -2.84 14.57
N GLU A 158 32.75 -3.54 15.66
CA GLU A 158 32.28 -4.91 15.91
C GLU A 158 30.74 -4.96 16.02
N GLN A 159 30.14 -4.04 16.77
CA GLN A 159 28.68 -3.94 16.88
C GLN A 159 28.01 -3.64 15.54
N ALA A 160 28.62 -2.79 14.70
CA ALA A 160 28.12 -2.51 13.36
C ALA A 160 28.16 -3.77 12.46
N LYS A 161 29.22 -4.56 12.52
CA LYS A 161 29.32 -5.84 11.79
C LYS A 161 28.25 -6.84 12.25
N LEU A 162 28.09 -7.03 13.57
CA LEU A 162 27.05 -7.90 14.12
C LEU A 162 25.64 -7.44 13.73
N ALA A 163 25.39 -6.13 13.69
CA ALA A 163 24.12 -5.58 13.25
C ALA A 163 23.87 -5.83 11.74
N ILE A 164 24.90 -5.72 10.89
CA ILE A 164 24.81 -6.08 9.46
C ILE A 164 24.46 -7.56 9.30
N ASP A 165 25.14 -8.46 10.03
CA ASP A 165 24.87 -9.89 9.97
C ASP A 165 23.45 -10.23 10.46
N ALA A 166 22.96 -9.51 11.47
CA ALA A 166 21.59 -9.65 11.94
C ALA A 166 20.57 -9.22 10.88
N GLU A 167 20.83 -8.12 10.15
CA GLU A 167 19.99 -7.72 9.02
C GLU A 167 20.03 -8.77 7.90
N ILE A 168 21.19 -9.33 7.56
CA ILE A 168 21.28 -10.39 6.53
C ILE A 168 20.43 -11.61 6.91
N ARG A 169 20.54 -12.12 8.14
CA ARG A 169 19.69 -13.22 8.62
C ARG A 169 18.20 -12.88 8.57
N LYS A 170 17.84 -11.63 8.89
CA LYS A 170 16.46 -11.15 8.79
C LYS A 170 15.98 -11.17 7.33
N GLN A 171 16.81 -10.74 6.37
CA GLN A 171 16.48 -10.77 4.95
C GLN A 171 16.24 -12.20 4.45
N GLU A 172 17.14 -13.14 4.77
CA GLU A 172 17.00 -14.56 4.42
C GLU A 172 15.70 -15.16 4.98
N ALA A 173 15.39 -14.85 6.25
CA ALA A 173 14.15 -15.29 6.88
C ALA A 173 12.91 -14.75 6.14
N GLN A 174 12.90 -13.48 5.73
CA GLN A 174 11.79 -12.90 4.98
C GLN A 174 11.64 -13.51 3.59
N VAL A 175 12.74 -13.82 2.89
CA VAL A 175 12.69 -14.57 1.62
C VAL A 175 12.03 -15.93 1.82
N GLY A 176 12.36 -16.63 2.92
CA GLY A 176 11.72 -17.89 3.30
C GLY A 176 10.21 -17.75 3.59
N VAL A 177 9.81 -16.68 4.27
CA VAL A 177 8.38 -16.37 4.52
C VAL A 177 7.67 -16.12 3.19
N MET A 178 8.24 -15.28 2.32
CA MET A 178 7.67 -14.98 1.00
C MET A 178 7.47 -16.25 0.16
N ALA A 179 8.46 -17.14 0.13
CA ALA A 179 8.35 -18.42 -0.57
C ALA A 179 7.20 -19.28 -0.02
N LYS A 180 7.07 -19.41 1.30
CA LYS A 180 5.98 -20.16 1.94
C LYS A 180 4.60 -19.58 1.62
N ARG A 181 4.47 -18.24 1.69
CA ARG A 181 3.21 -17.55 1.37
C ARG A 181 2.81 -17.68 -0.10
N LYS A 182 3.80 -17.64 -1.00
CA LYS A 182 3.57 -17.95 -2.42
C LYS A 182 2.98 -19.34 -2.60
N THR A 183 3.64 -20.37 -2.05
CA THR A 183 3.17 -21.76 -2.16
C THR A 183 1.79 -21.95 -1.53
N GLN A 184 1.53 -21.31 -0.38
CA GLN A 184 0.22 -21.34 0.27
C GLN A 184 -0.89 -20.84 -0.65
N ALA A 185 -0.69 -19.68 -1.29
CA ALA A 185 -1.68 -19.11 -2.20
C ALA A 185 -1.88 -19.96 -3.46
N GLU A 186 -0.80 -20.46 -4.07
CA GLU A 186 -0.87 -21.29 -5.27
C GLU A 186 -1.59 -22.63 -5.00
N ASN A 187 -1.35 -23.25 -3.84
CA ASN A 187 -2.03 -24.47 -3.44
C ASN A 187 -3.51 -24.25 -3.16
N ALA A 188 -3.86 -23.14 -2.49
CA ALA A 188 -5.25 -22.76 -2.24
C ALA A 188 -6.04 -22.60 -3.55
N LEU A 189 -5.46 -21.88 -4.53
CA LEU A 189 -6.05 -21.69 -5.85
C LEU A 189 -6.18 -23.00 -6.62
N LYS A 190 -5.14 -23.84 -6.59
CA LYS A 190 -5.18 -25.14 -7.27
C LYS A 190 -6.30 -26.02 -6.71
N ALA A 191 -6.44 -26.08 -5.38
CA ALA A 191 -7.49 -26.86 -4.74
C ALA A 191 -8.89 -26.32 -5.08
N ALA A 192 -9.07 -25.00 -5.03
CA ALA A 192 -10.35 -24.38 -5.37
C ALA A 192 -10.73 -24.58 -6.84
N ASN A 193 -9.80 -24.35 -7.77
CA ASN A 193 -10.07 -24.51 -9.20
C ASN A 193 -10.36 -25.98 -9.56
N ALA A 194 -9.70 -26.94 -8.91
CA ALA A 194 -10.01 -28.37 -9.07
C ALA A 194 -11.41 -28.72 -8.56
N ALA A 195 -11.82 -28.14 -7.42
CA ALA A 195 -13.18 -28.32 -6.90
C ALA A 195 -14.24 -27.74 -7.84
N SER A 196 -13.99 -26.55 -8.40
CA SER A 196 -14.90 -25.93 -9.38
C SER A 196 -15.04 -26.74 -10.68
N ALA A 197 -13.92 -27.28 -11.19
CA ALA A 197 -13.93 -28.13 -12.37
C ALA A 197 -14.73 -29.42 -12.15
N ALA A 198 -14.62 -30.03 -10.97
CA ALA A 198 -15.41 -31.21 -10.60
C ALA A 198 -16.91 -30.91 -10.44
N ALA A 199 -17.27 -29.67 -10.09
CA ALA A 199 -18.65 -29.21 -9.95
C ALA A 199 -19.35 -28.87 -11.28
N GLY A 200 -18.68 -29.07 -12.43
CA GLY A 200 -19.27 -28.83 -13.76
C GLY A 200 -19.40 -27.35 -14.14
N SER A 201 -18.77 -26.44 -13.40
CA SER A 201 -18.65 -25.04 -13.81
C SER A 201 -17.66 -24.95 -14.97
N SER A 202 -18.17 -24.93 -16.21
CA SER A 202 -17.33 -24.84 -17.40
C SER A 202 -16.68 -23.46 -17.47
N SER A 203 -15.43 -23.35 -17.01
CA SER A 203 -14.61 -22.20 -17.34
C SER A 203 -13.85 -22.49 -18.64
N SER A 204 -14.28 -21.90 -19.75
CA SER A 204 -13.37 -21.65 -20.85
C SER A 204 -12.31 -20.69 -20.31
N SER A 205 -11.12 -21.20 -20.00
CA SER A 205 -9.95 -20.36 -19.92
C SER A 205 -9.69 -19.90 -21.35
N ASP A 206 -10.27 -18.76 -21.73
CA ASP A 206 -9.77 -18.02 -22.88
C ASP A 206 -8.33 -17.66 -22.51
N ASP A 207 -7.42 -18.52 -22.96
CA ASP A 207 -5.97 -18.41 -22.84
C ASP A 207 -5.50 -17.31 -23.81
N GLU A 208 -6.10 -16.14 -23.67
CA GLU A 208 -5.50 -14.90 -24.14
C GLU A 208 -4.38 -14.60 -23.16
N THR A 209 -3.19 -15.02 -23.58
CA THR A 209 -1.91 -14.44 -23.20
C THR A 209 -2.02 -12.93 -23.36
N GLY A 210 -2.58 -12.28 -22.35
CA GLY A 210 -2.58 -10.84 -22.16
C GLY A 210 -1.15 -10.41 -21.95
N GLY A 211 -0.42 -10.34 -23.07
CA GLY A 211 0.91 -9.80 -23.17
C GLY A 211 0.91 -8.47 -22.45
N GLY A 212 1.94 -8.27 -21.63
CA GLY A 212 2.17 -7.03 -20.93
C GLY A 212 2.24 -5.90 -21.94
N SER A 213 1.10 -5.27 -22.20
CA SER A 213 1.06 -3.99 -22.85
C SER A 213 1.57 -3.03 -21.81
N SER A 214 2.86 -2.72 -21.92
CA SER A 214 3.53 -1.64 -21.21
C SER A 214 2.99 -0.30 -21.72
N SER A 215 1.67 -0.08 -21.59
CA SER A 215 1.16 1.28 -21.48
C SER A 215 1.74 1.81 -20.18
N SER A 216 2.53 2.87 -20.28
CA SER A 216 3.05 3.62 -19.13
C SER A 216 1.87 4.12 -18.29
N SER A 217 1.37 3.28 -17.38
CA SER A 217 0.39 3.69 -16.38
C SER A 217 1.00 4.84 -15.59
N ALA A 218 0.23 5.89 -15.32
CA ALA A 218 0.75 6.97 -14.51
C ALA A 218 1.15 6.44 -13.13
N VAL A 219 2.23 7.01 -12.59
CA VAL A 219 2.71 6.66 -11.26
C VAL A 219 1.71 7.22 -10.24
N SER A 220 1.04 6.36 -9.50
CA SER A 220 0.05 6.77 -8.50
C SER A 220 0.71 7.53 -7.34
N GLY A 221 -0.04 8.37 -6.65
CA GLY A 221 0.27 8.80 -5.29
C GLY A 221 0.51 7.59 -4.40
N ALA A 222 1.63 7.58 -3.67
CA ALA A 222 1.96 6.48 -2.75
C ALA A 222 1.09 6.59 -1.48
N ALA A 223 0.62 5.46 -0.97
CA ALA A 223 -0.03 5.41 0.32
C ALA A 223 0.94 5.89 1.43
N PRO A 224 0.44 6.59 2.46
CA PRO A 224 1.24 6.94 3.63
C PRO A 224 1.90 5.70 4.25
N ARG A 225 3.16 5.85 4.69
CA ARG A 225 3.98 4.77 5.28
C ARG A 225 4.51 5.21 6.64
N ASN A 226 4.73 4.22 7.51
CA ASN A 226 5.42 4.40 8.78
C ASN A 226 6.88 4.84 8.55
N SER A 227 7.54 5.29 9.62
CA SER A 227 8.95 5.72 9.58
C SER A 227 9.92 4.61 9.18
N ASP A 228 9.56 3.35 9.45
CA ASP A 228 10.29 2.16 9.03
C ASP A 228 10.02 1.73 7.57
N GLY A 229 9.16 2.46 6.87
CA GLY A 229 8.75 2.21 5.49
C GLY A 229 7.60 1.21 5.33
N SER A 230 7.10 0.61 6.43
CA SER A 230 5.96 -0.31 6.36
C SER A 230 4.65 0.42 6.13
N LEU A 231 3.68 -0.28 5.55
CA LEU A 231 2.29 0.21 5.50
C LEU A 231 1.64 0.11 6.89
N PRO A 232 0.99 1.17 7.40
CA PRO A 232 0.27 1.11 8.67
C PRO A 232 -0.90 0.13 8.59
N SER A 233 -1.28 -0.45 9.72
CA SER A 233 -2.56 -1.15 9.83
C SER A 233 -3.67 -0.10 9.84
N GLU A 234 -4.66 -0.28 8.99
CA GLU A 234 -5.80 0.62 8.87
C GLU A 234 -7.09 -0.16 9.09
N SER A 235 -8.08 0.51 9.69
CA SER A 235 -9.43 0.00 9.85
C SER A 235 -10.41 0.82 9.04
N CYS A 236 -11.62 0.27 8.86
CA CYS A 236 -12.77 0.96 8.32
C CYS A 236 -13.05 2.23 9.15
N SER A 237 -12.68 3.41 8.63
CA SER A 237 -12.64 4.64 9.43
C SER A 237 -13.05 5.91 8.67
N VAL A 238 -13.14 5.84 7.34
CA VAL A 238 -13.62 6.95 6.52
C VAL A 238 -14.92 6.54 5.84
N ASN A 239 -15.88 7.46 5.75
CA ASN A 239 -17.14 7.17 5.06
C ASN A 239 -16.85 6.76 3.61
N ASP A 240 -17.47 5.67 3.17
CA ASP A 240 -17.38 5.22 1.80
C ASP A 240 -18.14 6.21 0.90
N PRO A 241 -17.48 6.84 -0.10
CA PRO A 241 -18.16 7.74 -1.03
C PRO A 241 -18.95 7.00 -2.12
N THR A 242 -18.86 5.67 -2.20
CA THR A 242 -19.43 4.85 -3.28
C THR A 242 -20.68 4.07 -2.87
N THR A 243 -20.76 3.65 -1.62
CA THR A 243 -21.91 2.92 -1.06
C THR A 243 -22.29 3.49 0.32
N SER A 244 -22.86 2.66 1.20
CA SER A 244 -23.09 3.00 2.61
C SER A 244 -22.06 2.28 3.47
N GLY A 245 -21.58 2.89 4.56
CA GLY A 245 -20.58 2.28 5.45
C GLY A 245 -19.25 3.02 5.41
N CYS A 246 -18.15 2.30 5.64
CA CYS A 246 -16.82 2.88 5.68
C CYS A 246 -15.79 2.09 4.85
N ILE A 247 -14.71 2.76 4.49
CA ILE A 247 -13.52 2.15 3.91
C ILE A 247 -12.28 2.55 4.72
N THR A 248 -11.14 1.93 4.43
CA THR A 248 -9.86 2.39 4.97
C THR A 248 -9.38 3.64 4.20
N PRO A 249 -8.57 4.51 4.82
CA PRO A 249 -7.91 5.62 4.14
C PRO A 249 -7.15 5.19 2.87
N ARG A 250 -6.51 4.00 2.90
CA ARG A 250 -5.79 3.42 1.76
C ARG A 250 -6.69 3.00 0.61
N THR A 251 -7.83 2.37 0.90
CA THR A 251 -8.82 2.04 -0.12
C THR A 251 -9.35 3.31 -0.79
N LEU A 252 -9.66 4.35 0.01
CA LEU A 252 -10.05 5.65 -0.51
C LEU A 252 -8.97 6.28 -1.40
N ASN A 253 -7.69 6.18 -1.00
CA ASN A 253 -6.57 6.67 -1.80
C ASN A 253 -6.43 5.90 -3.12
N ALA A 254 -6.47 4.57 -3.10
CA ALA A 254 -6.36 3.76 -4.31
C ALA A 254 -7.47 4.06 -5.32
N MET A 255 -8.72 4.20 -4.85
CA MET A 255 -9.84 4.59 -5.68
C MET A 255 -9.64 5.98 -6.30
N LYS A 256 -9.26 6.99 -5.49
CA LYS A 256 -9.06 8.36 -5.96
C LYS A 256 -7.92 8.47 -6.97
N GLU A 257 -6.82 7.74 -6.76
CA GLU A 257 -5.69 7.74 -7.69
C GLU A 257 -6.06 7.07 -9.01
N ALA A 258 -6.84 5.98 -9.00
CA ALA A 258 -7.37 5.40 -10.24
C ALA A 258 -8.29 6.38 -10.99
N GLN A 259 -9.20 7.05 -10.28
CA GLN A 259 -10.07 8.07 -10.88
C GLN A 259 -9.29 9.24 -11.48
N LYS A 260 -8.21 9.67 -10.82
CA LYS A 260 -7.29 10.69 -11.31
C LYS A 260 -6.57 10.27 -12.59
N ASP A 261 -6.29 8.98 -12.75
CA ASP A 261 -5.71 8.40 -13.98
C ASP A 261 -6.77 8.14 -15.08
N GLY A 262 -8.02 8.58 -14.88
CA GLY A 262 -9.10 8.49 -15.87
C GLY A 262 -10.01 7.28 -15.73
N PHE A 263 -9.82 6.44 -14.69
CA PHE A 263 -10.70 5.32 -14.41
C PHE A 263 -11.92 5.75 -13.58
N THR A 264 -12.92 6.33 -14.26
CA THR A 264 -14.08 7.00 -13.63
C THR A 264 -15.40 6.25 -13.77
N HIS A 265 -15.39 4.97 -14.16
CA HIS A 265 -16.61 4.15 -14.18
C HIS A 265 -17.15 3.90 -12.76
N PHE A 266 -18.34 3.30 -12.66
CA PHE A 266 -18.99 3.02 -11.37
C PHE A 266 -18.08 2.17 -10.46
N VAL A 267 -18.11 2.47 -9.16
CA VAL A 267 -17.34 1.76 -8.13
C VAL A 267 -18.27 1.43 -6.98
N ALA A 268 -18.11 0.26 -6.37
CA ALA A 268 -18.76 -0.10 -5.11
C ALA A 268 -17.73 -0.72 -4.15
N CYS A 269 -17.53 -0.12 -2.97
CA CYS A 269 -16.47 -0.54 -2.06
C CYS A 269 -16.96 -1.28 -0.81
N PHE A 270 -17.79 -0.70 0.03
CA PHE A 270 -18.27 -1.36 1.22
C PHE A 270 -19.58 -2.12 0.95
N ARG A 271 -19.66 -3.34 1.48
CA ARG A 271 -20.91 -4.07 1.67
C ARG A 271 -20.82 -4.97 2.90
N THR A 272 -21.95 -5.19 3.56
CA THR A 272 -22.04 -6.09 4.72
C THR A 272 -22.11 -7.53 4.26
N GLN A 273 -21.12 -8.35 4.63
CA GLN A 273 -21.07 -9.79 4.34
C GLN A 273 -20.15 -10.50 5.35
N ASN A 274 -20.05 -11.84 5.28
CA ASN A 274 -19.39 -12.67 6.29
C ASN A 274 -17.97 -13.15 5.90
N SER A 275 -17.45 -12.70 4.76
CA SER A 275 -16.17 -13.09 4.15
C SER A 275 -15.56 -11.90 3.40
N GLY A 276 -14.31 -12.03 2.95
CA GLY A 276 -13.70 -11.05 2.05
C GLY A 276 -13.31 -9.71 2.66
N GLU A 277 -12.97 -8.79 1.77
CA GLU A 277 -12.34 -7.51 2.09
C GLU A 277 -13.30 -6.32 2.08
N HIS A 278 -14.46 -6.46 1.43
CA HIS A 278 -15.53 -5.47 1.43
C HIS A 278 -16.03 -5.09 2.84
N PRO A 279 -16.37 -6.04 3.76
CA PRO A 279 -16.90 -5.68 5.08
C PRO A 279 -15.83 -5.08 6.00
N LYS A 280 -14.55 -5.17 5.61
CA LYS A 280 -13.42 -4.56 6.30
C LYS A 280 -13.10 -3.17 5.76
N GLY A 281 -13.77 -2.73 4.69
CA GLY A 281 -13.47 -1.47 4.01
C GLY A 281 -12.18 -1.53 3.17
N ARG A 282 -11.72 -2.73 2.82
CA ARG A 282 -10.44 -3.00 2.16
C ARG A 282 -10.59 -3.48 0.72
N ALA A 283 -11.79 -3.41 0.14
CA ALA A 283 -11.99 -3.72 -1.27
C ALA A 283 -12.87 -2.70 -2.00
N CYS A 284 -12.74 -2.71 -3.32
CA CYS A 284 -13.60 -2.01 -4.26
C CYS A 284 -13.76 -2.82 -5.54
N ASP A 285 -15.01 -2.91 -6.01
CA ASP A 285 -15.36 -3.42 -7.33
C ASP A 285 -15.51 -2.25 -8.29
N PHE A 286 -14.69 -2.21 -9.33
CA PHE A 286 -14.70 -1.17 -10.36
C PHE A 286 -15.34 -1.70 -11.63
N ALA A 287 -16.52 -1.20 -11.97
CA ALA A 287 -17.26 -1.64 -13.14
C ALA A 287 -16.48 -1.43 -14.44
N ALA A 288 -16.52 -2.43 -15.32
CA ALA A 288 -15.97 -2.33 -16.66
C ALA A 288 -16.82 -1.40 -17.54
N ASP A 289 -18.13 -1.34 -17.29
CA ASP A 289 -19.08 -0.46 -17.97
C ASP A 289 -19.30 0.85 -17.20
N LYS A 290 -19.65 1.92 -17.95
CA LYS A 290 -19.89 3.25 -17.38
C LYS A 290 -21.09 3.31 -16.42
N ASN A 291 -22.14 2.53 -16.73
CA ASN A 291 -23.45 2.68 -16.09
C ASN A 291 -23.73 1.62 -15.02
N GLY A 292 -22.68 1.04 -14.43
CA GLY A 292 -22.77 0.04 -13.37
C GLY A 292 -22.27 -1.34 -13.78
N PHE A 293 -22.63 -2.35 -13.01
CA PHE A 293 -22.14 -3.72 -13.17
C PHE A 293 -22.96 -4.46 -14.23
N GLY A 294 -22.47 -4.40 -15.48
CA GLY A 294 -23.11 -4.96 -16.66
C GLY A 294 -23.00 -6.49 -16.81
N GLY A 295 -23.25 -6.96 -18.03
CA GLY A 295 -22.95 -8.34 -18.42
C GLY A 295 -21.45 -8.59 -18.59
N VAL A 296 -21.08 -9.74 -19.15
CA VAL A 296 -19.68 -10.05 -19.49
C VAL A 296 -19.09 -8.90 -20.31
N ALA A 297 -18.00 -8.29 -19.83
CA ALA A 297 -17.37 -7.17 -20.49
C ALA A 297 -16.83 -7.58 -21.86
N THR A 298 -17.14 -6.79 -22.88
CA THR A 298 -16.66 -6.96 -24.25
C THR A 298 -16.11 -5.64 -24.79
N GLY A 299 -15.43 -5.67 -25.94
CA GLY A 299 -14.94 -4.48 -26.64
C GLY A 299 -14.22 -3.48 -25.72
N SER A 300 -14.64 -2.21 -25.77
CA SER A 300 -14.04 -1.12 -24.99
C SER A 300 -14.12 -1.32 -23.47
N SER A 301 -15.17 -1.98 -22.97
CA SER A 301 -15.33 -2.23 -21.53
C SER A 301 -14.31 -3.26 -21.04
N LYS A 302 -14.06 -4.31 -21.84
CA LYS A 302 -13.01 -5.28 -21.53
C LYS A 302 -11.62 -4.64 -21.59
N THR A 303 -11.37 -3.75 -22.57
CA THR A 303 -10.13 -2.96 -22.64
C THR A 303 -9.97 -2.06 -21.41
N TYR A 304 -11.02 -1.36 -21.00
CA TYR A 304 -11.02 -0.51 -19.81
C TYR A 304 -10.68 -1.30 -18.55
N GLY A 305 -11.37 -2.42 -18.29
CA GLY A 305 -11.10 -3.27 -17.13
C GLY A 305 -9.68 -3.85 -17.15
N THR A 306 -9.18 -4.25 -18.31
CA THR A 306 -7.79 -4.74 -18.45
C THR A 306 -6.77 -3.66 -18.12
N ASN A 307 -6.98 -2.43 -18.61
CA ASN A 307 -6.10 -1.29 -18.31
C ASN A 307 -6.14 -0.92 -16.82
N LEU A 308 -7.32 -0.97 -16.19
CA LEU A 308 -7.49 -0.69 -14.77
C LEU A 308 -6.81 -1.75 -13.89
N ALA A 309 -6.98 -3.04 -14.22
CA ALA A 309 -6.29 -4.12 -13.52
C ALA A 309 -4.77 -3.94 -13.61
N ASN A 310 -4.25 -3.62 -14.81
CA ASN A 310 -2.83 -3.34 -15.00
C ASN A 310 -2.35 -2.10 -14.24
N TYR A 311 -3.17 -1.03 -14.15
CA TYR A 311 -2.86 0.14 -13.34
C TYR A 311 -2.63 -0.23 -11.86
N PHE A 312 -3.53 -1.03 -11.27
CA PHE A 312 -3.38 -1.48 -9.88
C PHE A 312 -2.18 -2.42 -9.69
N ILE A 313 -1.90 -3.29 -10.65
CA ILE A 313 -0.73 -4.16 -10.63
C ILE A 313 0.57 -3.35 -10.66
N ASN A 314 0.67 -2.41 -11.60
CA ASN A 314 1.84 -1.55 -11.79
C ASN A 314 2.08 -0.65 -10.56
N ASN A 315 1.01 -0.23 -9.88
CA ASN A 315 1.07 0.58 -8.67
C ASN A 315 0.93 -0.23 -7.36
N SER A 316 0.96 -1.56 -7.42
CA SER A 316 0.63 -2.45 -6.29
C SER A 316 1.41 -2.16 -5.01
N SER A 317 2.72 -1.98 -5.13
CA SER A 317 3.58 -1.65 -3.98
C SER A 317 3.35 -0.24 -3.45
N ARG A 318 2.92 0.70 -4.29
CA ARG A 318 2.68 2.10 -3.89
C ARG A 318 1.34 2.23 -3.17
N LEU A 319 0.33 1.50 -3.65
CA LEU A 319 -1.02 1.53 -3.12
C LEU A 319 -1.24 0.55 -1.97
N GLY A 320 -0.46 -0.52 -1.87
CA GLY A 320 -0.64 -1.57 -0.85
C GLY A 320 -1.67 -2.62 -1.24
N VAL A 321 -1.63 -3.06 -2.48
CA VAL A 321 -2.56 -4.05 -3.06
C VAL A 321 -2.24 -5.46 -2.54
N LEU A 322 -3.26 -6.17 -2.06
CA LEU A 322 -3.19 -7.60 -1.72
C LEU A 322 -3.36 -8.46 -2.96
N TYR A 323 -4.39 -8.20 -3.75
CA TYR A 323 -4.67 -8.89 -5.00
C TYR A 323 -5.64 -8.11 -5.87
N VAL A 324 -5.68 -8.47 -7.15
CA VAL A 324 -6.62 -7.94 -8.14
C VAL A 324 -7.31 -9.12 -8.82
N ILE A 325 -8.63 -9.11 -8.94
CA ILE A 325 -9.37 -10.13 -9.70
C ILE A 325 -9.97 -9.46 -10.93
N TRP A 326 -9.70 -10.04 -12.09
CA TRP A 326 -10.25 -9.59 -13.37
C TRP A 326 -10.39 -10.77 -14.32
N PHE A 327 -11.58 -10.89 -14.90
CA PHE A 327 -11.88 -11.81 -15.98
C PHE A 327 -11.51 -13.26 -15.64
N ARG A 328 -12.03 -13.77 -14.51
CA ARG A 328 -11.80 -15.14 -14.00
C ARG A 328 -10.33 -15.43 -13.63
N ARG A 329 -9.56 -14.40 -13.36
CA ARG A 329 -8.15 -14.50 -12.97
C ARG A 329 -7.89 -13.65 -11.75
N ILE A 330 -7.00 -14.12 -10.90
CA ILE A 330 -6.49 -13.37 -9.75
C ILE A 330 -5.01 -13.10 -9.94
N TRP A 331 -4.61 -11.83 -9.78
CA TRP A 331 -3.23 -11.43 -9.71
C TRP A 331 -2.81 -11.36 -8.24
N LEU A 332 -1.71 -12.05 -7.93
CA LEU A 332 -1.07 -12.01 -6.61
C LEU A 332 0.31 -11.38 -6.70
N PRO A 333 0.72 -10.51 -5.75
CA PRO A 333 2.08 -9.97 -5.67
C PRO A 333 3.18 -11.06 -5.64
N SER A 334 2.83 -12.27 -5.21
CA SER A 334 3.73 -13.41 -5.06
C SER A 334 3.94 -14.24 -6.32
N SER A 335 2.95 -14.26 -7.23
CA SER A 335 2.91 -15.26 -8.32
C SER A 335 2.31 -14.77 -9.64
N GLY A 336 1.91 -13.49 -9.72
CA GLY A 336 1.28 -12.93 -10.91
C GLY A 336 -0.14 -13.46 -11.11
N TRP A 337 -0.60 -13.47 -12.37
CA TRP A 337 -1.92 -13.96 -12.73
C TRP A 337 -2.04 -15.48 -12.57
N LYS A 338 -3.13 -15.91 -11.94
CA LYS A 338 -3.57 -17.30 -11.80
C LYS A 338 -5.04 -17.42 -12.15
N ALA A 339 -5.49 -18.62 -12.53
CA ALA A 339 -6.91 -18.88 -12.72
C ALA A 339 -7.67 -18.72 -11.40
N TYR A 340 -8.86 -18.15 -11.48
CA TYR A 340 -9.79 -17.94 -10.37
C TYR A 340 -11.19 -18.33 -10.84
N SER A 341 -11.52 -19.62 -10.72
CA SER A 341 -12.71 -20.22 -11.33
C SER A 341 -13.78 -20.61 -10.32
N GLY A 342 -13.90 -19.88 -9.20
CA GLY A 342 -14.83 -20.20 -8.11
C GLY A 342 -16.22 -19.58 -8.22
N GLY A 343 -16.50 -18.80 -9.27
CA GLY A 343 -17.77 -18.10 -9.43
C GLY A 343 -18.94 -19.02 -9.83
N ASN A 344 -20.14 -18.46 -9.74
CA ASN A 344 -21.43 -19.13 -9.96
C ASN A 344 -21.86 -19.14 -11.43
N GLY A 345 -20.98 -18.76 -12.36
CA GLY A 345 -21.28 -18.68 -13.80
C GLY A 345 -21.97 -17.40 -14.24
N ASP A 346 -22.12 -16.41 -13.35
CA ASP A 346 -22.63 -15.09 -13.66
C ASP A 346 -21.49 -14.05 -13.75
N PRO A 347 -21.69 -12.93 -14.47
CA PRO A 347 -20.62 -11.98 -14.72
C PRO A 347 -19.99 -11.34 -13.47
N SER A 348 -20.76 -11.17 -12.41
CA SER A 348 -20.29 -10.54 -11.17
C SER A 348 -19.45 -11.53 -10.38
N SER A 349 -19.96 -12.72 -10.05
CA SER A 349 -19.14 -13.70 -9.31
C SER A 349 -17.92 -14.19 -10.10
N ASP A 350 -17.99 -14.25 -11.44
CA ASP A 350 -16.85 -14.58 -12.30
C ASP A 350 -15.90 -13.40 -12.57
N HIS A 351 -16.19 -12.21 -12.04
CA HIS A 351 -15.40 -10.98 -12.22
C HIS A 351 -15.17 -10.62 -13.69
N THR A 352 -16.15 -10.89 -14.55
CA THR A 352 -16.06 -10.59 -15.99
C THR A 352 -16.67 -9.25 -16.35
N ASN A 353 -17.39 -8.60 -15.43
CA ASN A 353 -17.98 -7.26 -15.61
C ASN A 353 -17.31 -6.16 -14.76
N HIS A 354 -16.36 -6.50 -13.89
CA HIS A 354 -15.66 -5.55 -13.04
C HIS A 354 -14.26 -6.02 -12.62
N VAL A 355 -13.39 -5.06 -12.28
CA VAL A 355 -12.11 -5.31 -11.62
C VAL A 355 -12.31 -5.23 -10.12
N HIS A 356 -12.06 -6.33 -9.42
CA HIS A 356 -12.05 -6.35 -7.95
C HIS A 356 -10.65 -6.04 -7.45
N LEU A 357 -10.56 -5.09 -6.52
CA LEU A 357 -9.32 -4.67 -5.88
C LEU A 357 -9.40 -4.97 -4.38
N SER A 358 -8.39 -5.66 -3.83
CA SER A 358 -8.24 -5.87 -2.39
C SER A 358 -6.97 -5.22 -1.84
N MET A 359 -7.07 -4.60 -0.67
CA MET A 359 -6.07 -3.72 -0.07
C MET A 359 -5.59 -4.24 1.29
N ARG A 360 -4.32 -3.95 1.63
CA ARG A 360 -3.71 -4.41 2.88
C ARG A 360 -4.25 -3.68 4.11
#